data_AF-A0AB34JFD6-F1
#
_entry.id   AF-A0AB34JFD6-F1
#
_cell.length_a   1.000
_cell.length_b   1.000
_cell.length_c   1.000
_cell.angle_alpha   90.00
_cell.angle_beta   90.00
_cell.angle_gamma   90.00
#
_symmetry.space_group_name_H-M   'P 1'
#
loop_
_entity.id
_entity.type
_entity.pdbx_description
1 polymer ?
#
loop_
_entity_poly.entity_id
_entity_poly.type
_entity_poly.pdbx_seq_one_letter_code
_entity_poly.pdbx_strand_id
1 'polypeptide(L)'
;MRLVVLHANVVLLVFSMRALLCAGLDEPRVHSDGPAAHSHTPDSTAPASRNVVAEQRLHAAQQASVSDDWEAVARLYLEAYLRSDGTWPLKYNCLSGFASVLRERHFPINQYYTRVLQQISEESSVPPLHRVQAHFTLGFLSHLAGKETSASTFYRKALTEIREQRENIRTESVTINSRTGFQAIAVQDIFNELEQHAQENLNLLQGISRGVTASSTSDATREL
;
A
#
# COMPACT_ATOMS: atom_id res chain seq x y z
N MET A 1 -0.33 -15.31 -18.98
CA MET A 1 -1.49 -14.82 -18.20
C MET A 1 -1.05 -13.55 -17.47
N ARG A 2 -1.63 -12.38 -17.77
CA ARG A 2 -1.29 -11.14 -17.06
C ARG A 2 -2.21 -11.02 -15.85
N LEU A 3 -1.63 -11.00 -14.65
CA LEU A 3 -2.38 -10.69 -13.42
C LEU A 3 -2.97 -9.29 -13.52
N VAL A 4 -4.11 -9.08 -12.84
CA VAL A 4 -4.58 -7.72 -12.59
C VAL A 4 -3.67 -7.14 -11.52
N VAL A 5 -2.62 -6.45 -11.99
CA VAL A 5 -1.81 -5.57 -11.16
C VAL A 5 -2.66 -4.34 -10.90
N LEU A 6 -2.66 -3.88 -9.64
CA LEU A 6 -3.39 -2.71 -9.11
C LEU A 6 -3.03 -1.43 -9.90
N HIS A 7 -3.50 -1.32 -11.13
CA HIS A 7 -3.28 -0.20 -12.04
C HIS A 7 -4.44 0.76 -11.86
N ALA A 8 -4.27 1.83 -11.08
CA ALA A 8 -4.60 3.18 -11.54
C ALA A 8 -4.53 4.27 -10.46
N ASN A 9 -4.70 4.00 -9.16
CA ASN A 9 -4.77 5.13 -8.21
C ASN A 9 -3.68 5.13 -7.13
N VAL A 10 -3.14 3.97 -6.73
CA VAL A 10 -2.09 3.90 -5.70
C VAL A 10 -0.67 3.78 -6.29
N VAL A 11 -0.50 3.06 -7.41
CA VAL A 11 0.81 2.92 -8.10
C VAL A 11 1.29 4.25 -8.70
N LEU A 12 0.35 5.14 -9.04
CA LEU A 12 0.65 6.48 -9.53
C LEU A 12 1.40 7.36 -8.51
N LEU A 13 1.50 6.95 -7.25
CA LEU A 13 2.17 7.71 -6.19
C LEU A 13 3.69 7.58 -6.20
N VAL A 14 4.20 6.38 -6.49
CA VAL A 14 5.65 6.15 -6.59
C VAL A 14 6.22 6.83 -7.83
N PHE A 15 5.48 6.83 -8.95
CA PHE A 15 5.92 7.45 -10.20
C PHE A 15 5.70 8.98 -10.25
N SER A 16 4.70 9.53 -9.55
CA SER A 16 4.45 10.98 -9.61
C SER A 16 5.43 11.80 -8.77
N MET A 17 6.08 11.20 -7.77
CA MET A 17 7.11 11.89 -6.99
C MET A 17 8.40 12.15 -7.78
N ARG A 18 8.73 11.32 -8.78
CA ARG A 18 9.87 11.58 -9.67
C ARG A 18 9.68 12.88 -10.48
N ALA A 19 8.43 13.25 -10.78
CA ALA A 19 8.13 14.51 -11.45
C ALA A 19 8.12 15.73 -10.50
N LEU A 20 7.68 15.55 -9.24
CA LEU A 20 7.62 16.65 -8.26
C LEU A 20 8.99 17.00 -7.66
N LEU A 21 9.85 16.01 -7.37
CA LEU A 21 11.19 16.24 -6.80
C LEU A 21 12.17 16.87 -7.81
N CYS A 22 11.95 16.69 -9.11
CA CYS A 22 12.70 17.41 -10.14
C CYS A 22 12.23 18.86 -10.37
N ALA A 23 11.09 19.27 -9.80
CA ALA A 23 10.46 20.57 -10.09
C ALA A 23 10.77 21.69 -9.08
N GLY A 24 11.64 21.45 -8.08
CA GLY A 24 12.18 22.52 -7.23
C GLY A 24 11.43 22.70 -5.91
N LEU A 25 12.13 22.44 -4.82
CA LEU A 25 11.82 22.97 -3.49
C LEU A 25 12.88 24.01 -3.17
N ASP A 26 12.57 25.29 -3.45
CA ASP A 26 13.22 26.41 -2.77
C ASP A 26 12.73 26.40 -1.32
N GLU A 27 13.59 25.96 -0.39
CA GLU A 27 13.28 26.00 1.03
C GLU A 27 13.31 27.45 1.56
N PRO A 28 12.26 27.92 2.26
CA PRO A 28 12.34 29.18 3.00
C PRO A 28 13.27 29.00 4.21
N ARG A 29 14.41 29.71 4.20
CA ARG A 29 15.31 29.82 5.35
C ARG A 29 14.59 30.49 6.52
N VAL A 30 14.32 29.73 7.58
CA VAL A 30 13.83 30.26 8.85
C VAL A 30 15.04 30.62 9.73
N HIS A 31 15.13 31.90 10.11
CA HIS A 31 16.07 32.38 11.14
C HIS A 31 15.59 31.98 12.54
N SER A 32 16.49 31.43 13.35
CA SER A 32 16.26 31.15 14.77
C SER A 32 17.09 32.10 15.63
N ASP A 33 16.44 32.89 16.48
CA ASP A 33 17.08 33.63 17.57
C ASP A 33 16.44 33.23 18.92
N GLY A 34 17.29 32.78 19.84
CA GLY A 34 17.27 33.17 21.26
C GLY A 34 16.49 32.32 22.29
N PRO A 35 16.93 32.30 23.57
CA PRO A 35 16.80 31.12 24.45
C PRO A 35 16.02 31.33 25.78
N ALA A 36 15.77 30.20 26.47
CA ALA A 36 15.93 29.94 27.92
C ALA A 36 14.72 29.37 28.71
N ALA A 37 15.02 28.24 29.38
CA ALA A 37 14.76 27.90 30.79
C ALA A 37 13.41 27.26 31.26
N HIS A 38 13.58 26.00 31.72
CA HIS A 38 12.99 25.28 32.87
C HIS A 38 11.48 24.96 32.93
N SER A 39 11.17 23.66 32.82
CA SER A 39 10.63 22.88 33.95
C SER A 39 10.68 21.37 33.63
N HIS A 40 11.17 20.57 34.58
CA HIS A 40 11.19 19.11 34.51
C HIS A 40 9.85 18.58 35.01
N THR A 41 9.05 18.02 34.11
CA THR A 41 7.99 17.05 34.42
C THR A 41 8.38 15.69 33.82
N PRO A 42 8.13 14.58 34.53
CA PRO A 42 8.45 13.26 34.03
C PRO A 42 7.43 12.81 32.97
N ASP A 43 7.98 12.47 31.81
CA ASP A 43 7.70 11.27 31.03
C ASP A 43 6.31 11.10 30.39
N SER A 44 6.10 11.82 29.28
CA SER A 44 5.13 11.44 28.23
C SER A 44 5.59 11.94 26.84
N THR A 45 6.86 11.69 26.49
CA THR A 45 7.46 12.05 25.18
C THR A 45 7.60 10.87 24.21
N ALA A 46 7.15 9.68 24.63
CA ALA A 46 7.31 8.44 23.86
C ALA A 46 6.51 8.34 22.54
N PRO A 47 5.28 8.89 22.38
CA PRO A 47 4.53 8.75 21.12
C PRO A 47 5.02 9.72 20.04
N ALA A 48 5.25 11.00 20.39
CA ALA A 48 5.70 12.00 19.42
C ALA A 48 7.06 11.66 18.79
N SER A 49 7.99 11.10 19.57
CA SER A 49 9.31 10.70 19.07
C SER A 49 9.26 9.54 18.07
N ARG A 50 8.32 8.60 18.23
CA ARG A 50 8.16 7.44 17.32
C ARG A 50 7.70 7.86 15.93
N ASN A 51 6.72 8.75 15.85
CA ASN A 51 6.21 9.21 14.55
C ASN A 51 7.21 10.10 13.82
N VAL A 52 8.04 10.88 14.53
CA VAL A 52 9.14 11.63 13.91
C VAL A 52 10.12 10.68 13.21
N VAL A 53 10.51 9.58 13.85
CA VAL A 53 11.38 8.58 13.21
C VAL A 53 10.68 7.92 12.03
N ALA A 54 9.38 7.59 12.16
CA ALA A 54 8.61 7.00 11.06
C ALA A 54 8.53 7.95 9.85
N GLU A 55 8.32 9.24 10.08
CA GLU A 55 8.27 10.28 9.05
C GLU A 55 9.63 10.47 8.35
N GLN A 56 10.73 10.47 9.10
CA GLN A 56 12.08 10.47 8.52
C GLN A 56 12.32 9.27 7.61
N ARG A 57 11.85 8.08 7.98
CA ARG A 57 11.96 6.86 7.15
C ARG A 57 11.09 6.94 5.91
N LEU A 58 9.87 7.46 6.04
CA LEU A 58 8.98 7.69 4.89
C LEU A 58 9.63 8.66 3.88
N HIS A 59 10.19 9.78 4.35
CA HIS A 59 10.90 10.73 3.49
C HIS A 59 12.14 10.09 2.84
N ALA A 60 12.93 9.33 3.58
CA ALA A 60 14.06 8.60 3.04
C ALA A 60 13.65 7.58 1.96
N ALA A 61 12.49 6.91 2.13
CA ALA A 61 11.95 6.01 1.10
C ALA A 61 11.63 6.75 -0.20
N GLN A 62 11.09 7.97 -0.09
CA GLN A 62 10.79 8.82 -1.25
C GLN A 62 12.06 9.32 -1.95
N GLN A 63 13.14 9.57 -1.22
CA GLN A 63 14.43 9.91 -1.81
C GLN A 63 15.09 8.70 -2.48
N ALA A 64 15.03 7.52 -1.85
CA ALA A 64 15.60 6.29 -2.39
C ALA A 64 14.93 5.87 -3.71
N SER A 65 13.65 6.18 -3.90
CA SER A 65 12.93 5.87 -5.15
C SER A 65 13.45 6.67 -6.35
N VAL A 66 14.07 7.83 -6.13
CA VAL A 66 14.74 8.61 -7.18
C VAL A 66 16.02 7.91 -7.65
N SER A 67 16.67 7.15 -6.77
CA SER A 67 17.91 6.42 -7.07
C SER A 67 17.65 5.01 -7.63
N ASP A 68 16.40 4.64 -7.89
CA ASP A 68 15.97 3.30 -8.33
C ASP A 68 16.45 2.14 -7.41
N ASP A 69 16.80 2.43 -6.14
CA ASP A 69 17.12 1.41 -5.12
C ASP A 69 15.84 0.89 -4.45
N TRP A 70 15.10 0.08 -5.20
CA TRP A 70 13.78 -0.41 -4.81
C TRP A 70 13.79 -1.28 -3.55
N GLU A 71 14.89 -1.98 -3.25
CA GLU A 71 15.00 -2.75 -2.02
C GLU A 71 15.13 -1.82 -0.80
N ALA A 72 15.94 -0.76 -0.90
CA ALA A 72 16.00 0.27 0.14
C ALA A 72 14.65 0.96 0.33
N VAL A 73 13.92 1.27 -0.75
CA VAL A 73 12.57 1.84 -0.68
C VAL A 73 11.63 0.94 0.11
N ALA A 74 11.58 -0.37 -0.22
CA ALA A 74 10.73 -1.33 0.49
C ALA A 74 11.07 -1.41 1.98
N ARG A 75 12.38 -1.50 2.29
CA ARG A 75 12.86 -1.54 3.67
C ARG A 75 12.49 -0.28 4.45
N LEU A 76 12.65 0.90 3.86
CA LEU A 76 12.36 2.18 4.52
C LEU A 76 10.86 2.38 4.76
N TYR A 77 9.99 2.00 3.81
CA TYR A 77 8.55 1.97 4.06
C TYR A 77 8.17 1.02 5.19
N LEU A 78 8.78 -0.17 5.23
CA LEU A 78 8.53 -1.12 6.31
C LEU A 78 9.04 -0.59 7.66
N GLU A 79 10.24 0.00 7.71
CA GLU A 79 10.77 0.64 8.91
C GLU A 79 9.83 1.75 9.41
N ALA A 80 9.32 2.60 8.51
CA ALA A 80 8.33 3.63 8.85
C ALA A 80 7.06 3.03 9.46
N TYR A 81 6.51 1.98 8.83
CA TYR A 81 5.33 1.27 9.33
C TYR A 81 5.54 0.72 10.75
N LEU A 82 6.65 0.02 10.98
CA LEU A 82 6.94 -0.64 12.26
C LEU A 82 7.28 0.35 13.38
N ARG A 83 7.85 1.52 13.05
CA ARG A 83 8.22 2.55 14.03
C ARG A 83 7.07 3.47 14.41
N SER A 84 6.07 3.60 13.55
CA SER A 84 4.89 4.43 13.81
C SER A 84 4.02 3.90 14.94
N ASP A 85 3.43 4.80 15.72
CA ASP A 85 2.35 4.41 16.64
C ASP A 85 1.05 4.04 15.88
N GLY A 86 0.07 3.46 16.58
CA GLY A 86 -1.20 3.05 15.96
C GLY A 86 -2.09 4.20 15.51
N THR A 87 -1.85 5.42 16.00
CA THR A 87 -2.66 6.61 15.74
C THR A 87 -2.12 7.47 14.60
N TRP A 88 -0.93 7.16 14.09
CA TRP A 88 -0.30 7.94 13.04
C TRP A 88 -1.06 7.80 11.70
N PRO A 89 -1.58 8.90 11.13
CA PRO A 89 -2.47 8.84 9.96
C PRO A 89 -1.78 8.28 8.70
N LEU A 90 -0.45 8.33 8.64
CA LEU A 90 0.35 7.83 7.51
C LEU A 90 0.79 6.38 7.66
N LYS A 91 0.38 5.68 8.72
CA LYS A 91 0.78 4.29 8.94
C LYS A 91 0.30 3.38 7.81
N TYR A 92 -0.96 3.50 7.40
CA TYR A 92 -1.47 2.73 6.26
C TYR A 92 -0.73 3.06 4.95
N ASN A 93 -0.37 4.33 4.74
CA ASN A 93 0.40 4.76 3.57
C ASN A 93 1.75 4.02 3.50
N CYS A 94 2.45 3.88 4.63
CA CYS A 94 3.71 3.15 4.68
C CYS A 94 3.55 1.66 4.31
N LEU A 95 2.51 0.99 4.84
CA LEU A 95 2.22 -0.39 4.47
C LEU A 95 1.84 -0.53 2.99
N SER A 96 1.01 0.39 2.48
CA SER A 96 0.58 0.39 1.09
C SER A 96 1.75 0.60 0.13
N GLY A 97 2.67 1.52 0.47
CA GLY A 97 3.93 1.75 -0.25
C GLY A 97 4.82 0.51 -0.26
N PHE A 98 5.10 -0.07 0.91
CA PHE A 98 5.85 -1.33 1.04
C PHE A 98 5.24 -2.44 0.18
N ALA A 99 3.94 -2.68 0.33
CA ALA A 99 3.21 -3.71 -0.41
C ALA A 99 3.25 -3.50 -1.93
N SER A 100 3.15 -2.25 -2.40
CA SER A 100 3.23 -1.92 -3.82
C SER A 100 4.61 -2.24 -4.39
N VAL A 101 5.68 -1.82 -3.71
CA VAL A 101 7.05 -2.09 -4.15
C VAL A 101 7.33 -3.59 -4.28
N LEU A 102 6.83 -4.41 -3.35
CA LEU A 102 6.98 -5.88 -3.44
C LEU A 102 6.26 -6.47 -4.67
N ARG A 103 5.10 -5.91 -5.06
CA ARG A 103 4.32 -6.39 -6.21
C ARG A 103 4.94 -6.01 -7.56
N GLU A 104 5.68 -4.90 -7.63
CA GLU A 104 6.38 -4.47 -8.85
C GLU A 104 7.63 -5.32 -9.15
N ARG A 105 8.16 -6.06 -8.17
CA ARG A 105 9.27 -7.02 -8.32
C ARG A 105 10.57 -6.43 -8.91
N HIS A 106 10.88 -5.19 -8.60
CA HIS A 106 12.15 -4.60 -9.01
C HIS A 106 13.38 -5.28 -8.38
N PHE A 107 13.19 -6.12 -7.36
CA PHE A 107 14.23 -6.92 -6.71
C PHE A 107 13.69 -8.30 -6.25
N PRO A 108 14.57 -9.28 -5.95
CA PRO A 108 14.16 -10.57 -5.40
C PRO A 108 13.52 -10.44 -4.02
N ILE A 109 12.30 -10.96 -3.86
CA ILE A 109 11.59 -10.91 -2.59
C ILE A 109 12.15 -11.95 -1.62
N ASN A 110 12.74 -11.50 -0.51
CA ASN A 110 13.30 -12.38 0.51
C ASN A 110 12.23 -12.93 1.47
N GLN A 111 12.58 -13.97 2.22
CA GLN A 111 11.66 -14.62 3.17
C GLN A 111 11.28 -13.70 4.35
N TYR A 112 12.11 -12.72 4.68
CA TYR A 112 11.84 -11.77 5.75
C TYR A 112 10.58 -10.95 5.44
N TYR A 113 10.48 -10.36 4.25
CA TYR A 113 9.29 -9.59 3.84
C TYR A 113 8.01 -10.43 3.85
N THR A 114 8.07 -11.69 3.42
CA THR A 114 6.90 -12.58 3.46
C THR A 114 6.47 -12.91 4.89
N ARG A 115 7.42 -13.11 5.82
CA ARG A 115 7.11 -13.37 7.24
C ARG A 115 6.47 -12.16 7.91
N VAL A 116 6.98 -10.97 7.62
CA VAL A 116 6.43 -9.73 8.15
C VAL A 116 4.99 -9.51 7.66
N LEU A 117 4.72 -9.70 6.37
CA LEU A 117 3.34 -9.62 5.85
C LEU A 117 2.44 -10.67 6.51
N GLN A 118 2.95 -11.89 6.72
CA GLN A 118 2.18 -12.94 7.37
C GLN A 118 1.81 -12.54 8.79
N GLN A 119 2.76 -12.04 9.58
CA GLN A 119 2.51 -11.52 10.93
C GLN A 119 1.45 -10.40 10.91
N ILE A 120 1.61 -9.39 10.04
CA ILE A 120 0.64 -8.29 9.90
C ILE A 120 -0.75 -8.84 9.59
N SER A 121 -0.84 -9.88 8.75
CA SER A 121 -2.12 -10.44 8.33
C SER A 121 -2.81 -11.32 9.38
N GLU A 122 -2.05 -11.90 10.31
CA GLU A 122 -2.56 -12.86 11.31
C GLU A 122 -2.79 -12.21 12.69
N GLU A 123 -2.18 -11.05 12.95
CA GLU A 123 -2.28 -10.38 14.24
C GLU A 123 -3.60 -9.60 14.38
N SER A 124 -4.48 -10.04 15.28
CA SER A 124 -5.82 -9.43 15.48
C SER A 124 -5.78 -7.99 15.99
N SER A 125 -4.68 -7.57 16.61
CA SER A 125 -4.46 -6.20 17.09
C SER A 125 -4.25 -5.20 15.95
N VAL A 126 -3.82 -5.67 14.77
CA VAL A 126 -3.54 -4.85 13.59
C VAL A 126 -4.86 -4.44 12.94
N PRO A 127 -5.04 -3.17 12.51
CA PRO A 127 -6.28 -2.72 11.88
C PRO A 127 -6.70 -3.61 10.70
N PRO A 128 -8.00 -3.92 10.51
CA PRO A 128 -8.43 -4.86 9.48
C PRO A 128 -7.97 -4.48 8.08
N LEU A 129 -7.95 -3.19 7.74
CA LEU A 129 -7.46 -2.71 6.45
C LEU A 129 -6.01 -3.12 6.17
N HIS A 130 -5.16 -3.14 7.20
CA HIS A 130 -3.77 -3.52 7.07
C HIS A 130 -3.64 -5.03 6.86
N ARG A 131 -4.47 -5.83 7.56
CA ARG A 131 -4.53 -7.29 7.39
C ARG A 131 -4.97 -7.67 5.98
N VAL A 132 -6.02 -7.02 5.45
CA VAL A 132 -6.50 -7.21 4.08
C VAL A 132 -5.40 -6.91 3.06
N GLN A 133 -4.72 -5.77 3.18
CA GLN A 133 -3.61 -5.40 2.29
C GLN A 133 -2.48 -6.45 2.33
N ALA A 134 -2.17 -6.96 3.52
CA ALA A 134 -1.14 -7.97 3.71
C ALA A 134 -1.55 -9.33 3.10
N HIS A 135 -2.76 -9.82 3.35
CA HIS A 135 -3.29 -11.02 2.71
C HIS A 135 -3.32 -10.89 1.18
N PHE A 136 -3.81 -9.78 0.64
CA PHE A 136 -3.81 -9.54 -0.80
C PHE A 136 -2.39 -9.63 -1.39
N THR A 137 -1.42 -8.97 -0.74
CA THR A 137 -0.02 -8.97 -1.19
C THR A 137 0.62 -10.35 -1.10
N LEU A 138 0.36 -11.11 -0.02
CA LEU A 138 0.81 -12.51 0.10
C LEU A 138 0.21 -13.40 -0.99
N GLY A 139 -1.06 -13.18 -1.35
CA GLY A 139 -1.73 -13.88 -2.45
C GLY A 139 -1.02 -13.63 -3.78
N PHE A 140 -0.71 -12.36 -4.05
CA PHE A 140 0.02 -11.95 -5.26
C PHE A 140 1.43 -12.54 -5.33
N LEU A 141 2.20 -12.43 -4.24
CA LEU A 141 3.56 -13.00 -4.17
C LEU A 141 3.55 -14.52 -4.30
N SER A 142 2.57 -15.20 -3.71
CA SER A 142 2.42 -16.65 -3.84
C SER A 142 2.10 -17.07 -5.27
N HIS A 143 1.25 -16.31 -5.98
CA HIS A 143 0.94 -16.57 -7.38
C HIS A 143 2.20 -16.44 -8.25
N LEU A 144 2.97 -15.37 -8.07
CA LEU A 144 4.23 -15.16 -8.79
C LEU A 144 5.27 -16.25 -8.55
N ALA A 145 5.25 -16.86 -7.37
CA ALA A 145 6.11 -17.99 -7.02
C ALA A 145 5.59 -19.35 -7.54
N GLY A 146 4.51 -19.37 -8.33
CA GLY A 146 3.87 -20.60 -8.83
C GLY A 146 3.11 -21.39 -7.76
N LYS A 147 2.84 -20.80 -6.58
CA LYS A 147 2.16 -21.44 -5.46
C LYS A 147 0.67 -21.12 -5.48
N GLU A 148 -0.04 -21.66 -6.46
CA GLU A 148 -1.45 -21.33 -6.75
C GLU A 148 -2.40 -21.62 -5.58
N THR A 149 -2.20 -22.72 -4.85
CA THR A 149 -2.99 -23.06 -3.66
C THR A 149 -2.80 -22.02 -2.57
N SER A 150 -1.55 -21.62 -2.28
CA SER A 150 -1.25 -20.58 -1.30
C SER A 150 -1.83 -19.23 -1.74
N ALA A 151 -1.69 -18.88 -3.02
CA ALA A 151 -2.26 -17.66 -3.58
C ALA A 151 -3.78 -17.59 -3.38
N SER A 152 -4.48 -18.66 -3.75
CA SER A 152 -5.93 -18.76 -3.58
C SER A 152 -6.35 -18.65 -2.11
N THR A 153 -5.61 -19.30 -1.21
CA THR A 153 -5.87 -19.22 0.23
C THR A 153 -5.78 -17.79 0.74
N PHE A 154 -4.73 -17.06 0.38
CA PHE A 154 -4.55 -15.68 0.83
C PHE A 154 -5.59 -14.72 0.23
N TYR A 155 -5.92 -14.85 -1.06
CA TYR A 155 -6.99 -14.03 -1.63
C TYR A 155 -8.35 -14.30 -0.99
N ARG A 156 -8.68 -15.56 -0.68
CA ARG A 156 -9.90 -15.89 0.06
C ARG A 156 -9.91 -15.30 1.45
N LYS A 157 -8.79 -15.34 2.18
CA LYS A 157 -8.66 -14.68 3.49
C LYS A 157 -8.89 -13.17 3.40
N ALA A 158 -8.32 -12.50 2.40
CA ALA A 158 -8.58 -11.07 2.17
C ALA A 158 -10.07 -10.79 1.94
N LEU A 159 -10.74 -11.59 1.10
CA LEU A 159 -12.18 -11.45 0.84
C LEU A 159 -13.05 -11.72 2.08
N THR A 160 -12.71 -12.73 2.88
CA THR A 160 -13.41 -13.03 4.14
C THR A 160 -13.31 -11.84 5.09
N GLU A 161 -12.11 -11.33 5.32
CA GLU A 161 -11.89 -10.17 6.20
C GLU A 161 -12.64 -8.93 5.69
N ILE A 162 -12.62 -8.63 4.39
CA ILE A 162 -13.40 -7.50 3.84
C ILE A 162 -14.90 -7.64 4.14
N ARG A 163 -15.46 -8.85 3.98
CA ARG A 163 -16.89 -9.12 4.22
C ARG A 163 -17.25 -8.97 5.70
N GLU A 164 -16.40 -9.44 6.60
CA GLU A 164 -16.61 -9.34 8.05
C GLU A 164 -16.61 -7.89 8.54
N GLN A 165 -15.88 -7.00 7.87
CA GLN A 165 -15.70 -5.61 8.30
C GLN A 165 -16.64 -4.61 7.60
N ARG A 166 -17.38 -5.03 6.57
CA ARG A 166 -18.17 -4.14 5.70
C ARG A 166 -19.15 -3.23 6.45
N GLU A 167 -19.68 -3.66 7.59
CA GLU A 167 -20.58 -2.86 8.40
C GLU A 167 -19.86 -1.94 9.40
N ASN A 168 -18.64 -2.28 9.82
CA ASN A 168 -17.93 -1.58 10.90
C ASN A 168 -17.16 -0.35 10.43
N ILE A 169 -16.74 -0.31 9.17
CA ILE A 169 -15.73 0.65 8.65
C ILE A 169 -16.32 1.79 7.82
N ARG A 170 -17.65 1.92 7.72
CA ARG A 170 -18.32 2.83 6.76
C ARG A 170 -17.94 4.30 6.92
N THR A 171 -17.45 4.70 8.10
CA THR A 171 -17.08 6.08 8.42
C THR A 171 -15.57 6.30 8.55
N GLU A 172 -14.75 5.25 8.42
CA GLU A 172 -13.31 5.35 8.58
C GLU A 172 -12.65 5.90 7.30
N SER A 173 -11.59 6.68 7.48
CA SER A 173 -10.75 7.16 6.39
C SER A 173 -9.27 7.04 6.75
N VAL A 174 -8.45 6.89 5.72
CA VAL A 174 -6.98 6.87 5.84
C VAL A 174 -6.38 7.99 5.01
N THR A 175 -5.24 8.51 5.48
CA THR A 175 -4.50 9.53 4.74
C THR A 175 -3.55 8.87 3.75
N ILE A 176 -3.79 9.09 2.47
CA ILE A 176 -2.97 8.59 1.37
C ILE A 176 -2.30 9.80 0.70
N ASN A 177 -1.03 9.64 0.35
CA ASN A 177 -0.32 10.67 -0.41
C ASN A 177 -0.89 10.66 -1.83
N SER A 178 -1.13 11.81 -2.44
CA SER A 178 -1.63 11.95 -3.81
C SER A 178 -0.73 12.91 -4.60
N ARG A 179 -0.94 13.02 -5.92
CA ARG A 179 -0.24 14.00 -6.76
C ARG A 179 -0.37 15.43 -6.25
N THR A 180 -1.50 15.75 -5.63
CA THR A 180 -1.84 17.10 -5.14
C THR A 180 -1.63 17.26 -3.63
N GLY A 181 -0.95 16.30 -2.98
CA GLY A 181 -0.73 16.28 -1.54
C GLY A 181 -1.52 15.19 -0.82
N PHE A 182 -1.66 15.28 0.49
CA PHE A 182 -2.35 14.26 1.27
C PHE A 182 -3.88 14.34 1.11
N GLN A 183 -4.50 13.20 0.82
CA GLN A 183 -5.94 13.05 0.68
C GLN A 183 -6.48 12.02 1.67
N ALA A 184 -7.60 12.33 2.31
CA ALA A 184 -8.37 11.35 3.06
C ALA A 184 -9.18 10.49 2.07
N ILE A 185 -8.97 9.19 2.09
CA ILE A 185 -9.70 8.20 1.28
C ILE A 185 -10.50 7.32 2.22
N ALA A 186 -11.77 7.07 1.89
CA ALA A 186 -12.62 6.20 2.70
C ALA A 186 -12.06 4.77 2.67
N VAL A 187 -12.00 4.12 3.83
CA VAL A 187 -11.53 2.73 3.94
C VAL A 187 -12.38 1.80 3.06
N GLN A 188 -13.68 2.10 2.93
CA GLN A 188 -14.60 1.36 2.07
C GLN A 188 -14.18 1.35 0.60
N ASP A 189 -13.68 2.47 0.06
CA ASP A 189 -13.26 2.55 -1.34
C ASP A 189 -12.05 1.65 -1.61
N ILE A 190 -11.11 1.63 -0.66
CA ILE A 190 -9.93 0.75 -0.71
C ILE A 190 -10.35 -0.71 -0.61
N PHE A 191 -11.33 -1.04 0.23
CA PHE A 191 -11.89 -2.39 0.32
C PHE A 191 -12.57 -2.82 -0.96
N ASN A 192 -13.34 -1.95 -1.59
CA ASN A 192 -13.98 -2.27 -2.87
C ASN A 192 -12.93 -2.59 -3.95
N GLU A 193 -11.84 -1.80 -4.01
CA GLU A 193 -10.74 -2.04 -4.96
C GLU A 193 -10.01 -3.36 -4.66
N LEU A 194 -9.67 -3.63 -3.39
CA LEU A 194 -9.00 -4.87 -3.00
C LEU A 194 -9.90 -6.10 -3.17
N GLU A 195 -11.20 -5.99 -2.91
CA GLU A 195 -12.19 -7.05 -3.14
C GLU A 195 -12.27 -7.40 -4.62
N GLN A 196 -12.40 -6.39 -5.48
CA GLN A 196 -12.43 -6.58 -6.94
C GLN A 196 -11.16 -7.29 -7.42
N HIS A 197 -9.98 -6.79 -7.06
CA HIS A 197 -8.71 -7.36 -7.52
C HIS A 197 -8.47 -8.77 -6.95
N ALA A 198 -8.82 -9.03 -5.69
CA ALA A 198 -8.72 -10.36 -5.10
C ALA A 198 -9.63 -11.36 -5.82
N GLN A 199 -10.86 -10.96 -6.15
CA GLN A 199 -11.81 -11.81 -6.88
C GLN A 199 -11.35 -12.08 -8.31
N GLU A 200 -10.83 -11.07 -9.02
CA GLU A 200 -10.29 -11.22 -10.36
C GLU A 200 -9.09 -12.17 -10.39
N ASN A 201 -8.16 -12.03 -9.44
CA ASN A 201 -7.01 -12.93 -9.33
C ASN A 201 -7.41 -14.37 -8.94
N LEU A 202 -8.47 -14.54 -8.14
CA LEU A 202 -9.04 -15.87 -7.88
C LEU A 202 -9.67 -16.50 -9.12
N ASN A 203 -10.40 -15.72 -9.91
CA ASN A 203 -11.01 -16.22 -11.16
C ASN A 203 -9.92 -16.68 -12.15
N LEU A 204 -8.83 -15.91 -12.26
CA LEU A 204 -7.66 -16.27 -13.07
C LEU A 204 -7.03 -17.59 -12.61
N LEU A 205 -6.84 -17.77 -11.31
CA LEU A 205 -6.31 -19.01 -10.72
C LEU A 205 -7.21 -20.23 -10.96
N GLN A 206 -8.51 -20.03 -11.10
CA GLN A 206 -9.49 -21.11 -11.34
C GLN A 206 -9.68 -21.42 -12.82
N GLY A 207 -8.96 -20.75 -13.72
CA GLY A 207 -9.17 -20.86 -15.16
C GLY A 207 -10.52 -20.29 -15.63
N ILE A 208 -11.23 -19.57 -14.76
CA ILE A 208 -12.45 -18.84 -15.10
C ILE A 208 -12.00 -17.57 -15.82
N SER A 209 -11.63 -17.73 -17.09
CA SER A 209 -11.52 -16.58 -17.99
C SER A 209 -12.90 -15.96 -18.06
N ARG A 210 -13.06 -14.68 -17.69
CA ARG A 210 -14.27 -13.93 -18.05
C ARG A 210 -14.42 -14.16 -19.54
N GLY A 211 -15.40 -14.97 -19.93
CA GLY A 211 -15.72 -15.17 -21.33
C GLY A 211 -15.94 -13.77 -21.85
N VAL A 212 -14.98 -13.27 -22.62
CA VAL A 212 -15.19 -12.09 -23.44
C VAL A 212 -16.34 -12.54 -24.30
N THR A 213 -17.55 -12.12 -23.95
CA THR A 213 -18.69 -12.14 -24.84
C THR A 213 -18.21 -11.31 -26.01
N ALA A 214 -17.62 -11.98 -27.00
CA ALA A 214 -17.34 -11.43 -28.28
C ALA A 214 -18.70 -10.89 -28.74
N SER A 215 -18.84 -9.57 -28.70
CA SER A 215 -19.95 -8.88 -29.31
C SER A 215 -19.78 -9.11 -30.81
N SER A 216 -20.24 -10.26 -31.27
CA SER A 216 -20.46 -10.57 -32.67
C SER A 216 -21.70 -9.82 -33.10
N THR A 217 -21.53 -8.54 -33.37
CA THR A 217 -22.34 -7.82 -34.35
C THR A 217 -21.36 -7.53 -35.48
N SER A 218 -21.11 -8.51 -36.35
CA SER A 218 -21.94 -8.80 -37.53
C SER A 218 -22.00 -7.58 -38.43
N ASP A 219 -21.05 -7.53 -39.35
CA ASP A 219 -21.23 -7.15 -40.75
C ASP A 219 -22.66 -6.71 -41.13
N ALA A 220 -22.78 -5.45 -41.53
CA ALA A 220 -23.84 -5.01 -42.41
C ALA A 220 -23.33 -3.89 -43.32
N THR A 221 -23.34 -4.21 -44.62
CA THR A 221 -23.48 -3.30 -45.76
C THR A 221 -22.19 -2.87 -46.48
N ARG A 222 -21.77 -3.81 -47.33
CA ARG A 222 -21.22 -3.63 -48.68
C ARG A 222 -22.23 -2.86 -49.57
N GLU A 223 -21.71 -2.16 -50.60
CA GLU A 223 -22.34 -1.22 -51.56
C GLU A 223 -22.16 0.25 -51.12
N LEU A 224 -21.36 1.10 -51.77
CA LEU A 224 -20.97 1.24 -53.18
C LEU A 224 -19.48 1.60 -53.33
#